data_AF-A0A2Z4FJ19-F1
#
_entry.id   AF-A0A2Z4FJ19-F1
#
_cell.length_a   1.000
_cell.length_b   1.000
_cell.length_c   1.000
_cell.angle_alpha   90.00
_cell.angle_beta   90.00
_cell.angle_gamma   90.00
#
_symmetry.space_group_name_H-M   'P 1'
#
loop_
_entity.id
_entity.type
_entity.pdbx_description
1 polymer ?
#
loop_
_entity_poly.entity_id
_entity_poly.type
_entity_poly.pdbx_seq_one_letter_code
_entity_poly.pdbx_strand_id
1 'polypeptide(L)'
;MSDEHKSEDEPLEVHDTSKDASVRATVELPRVILGSSDGARQAPKERVLPGLIDPRWTSYSAYIACILGAGISANFAIDAGEWAVGPVIIGWTMLYVWEWIYSLAYQYRRPFMKYSALLMVVALTAVLAGVCLDRAPAQQVITGAKLVERAHLARLEGAAALTILSGLLILVHAIVLGRGYRRIKRRDTTSDQS
;
A
#
# COMPACT_ATOMS: atom_id res chain seq x y z
N MET A 1 -28.55 -66.58 30.58
CA MET A 1 -27.45 -67.08 29.74
C MET A 1 -26.95 -65.89 28.96
N SER A 2 -25.69 -65.57 29.22
CA SER A 2 -24.91 -64.48 28.66
C SER A 2 -24.57 -64.69 27.18
N ASP A 3 -24.07 -63.60 26.59
CA ASP A 3 -23.04 -63.47 25.53
C ASP A 3 -23.55 -62.55 24.40
N GLU A 4 -23.04 -61.31 24.26
CA GLU A 4 -21.75 -60.94 23.61
C GLU A 4 -21.65 -61.56 22.20
N HIS A 5 -21.30 -60.88 21.10
CA HIS A 5 -20.46 -59.71 20.84
C HIS A 5 -20.54 -59.45 19.31
N LYS A 6 -20.44 -58.17 18.87
CA LYS A 6 -19.47 -57.65 17.86
C LYS A 6 -19.44 -58.29 16.44
N SER A 7 -19.46 -57.59 15.30
CA SER A 7 -18.79 -56.36 14.83
C SER A 7 -19.67 -55.69 13.73
N GLU A 8 -19.85 -54.37 13.63
CA GLU A 8 -18.89 -53.32 13.26
C GLU A 8 -17.99 -53.70 12.08
N ASP A 9 -18.48 -53.43 10.86
CA ASP A 9 -17.66 -53.11 9.69
C ASP A 9 -18.44 -52.05 8.88
N GLU A 10 -18.54 -50.84 9.43
CA GLU A 10 -18.75 -49.66 8.59
C GLU A 10 -17.51 -49.51 7.71
N PRO A 11 -17.66 -49.28 6.39
CA PRO A 11 -16.53 -48.90 5.58
C PRO A 11 -16.03 -47.55 6.12
N LEU A 12 -14.82 -47.58 6.68
CA LEU A 12 -14.02 -46.40 7.01
C LEU A 12 -14.09 -45.43 5.83
N GLU A 13 -14.93 -44.40 5.97
CA GLU A 13 -14.76 -43.16 5.24
C GLU A 13 -13.32 -42.74 5.51
N VAL A 14 -12.47 -42.96 4.52
CA VAL A 14 -11.15 -42.37 4.46
C VAL A 14 -11.39 -40.88 4.58
N HIS A 15 -11.13 -40.36 5.77
CA HIS A 15 -11.03 -38.95 6.06
C HIS A 15 -10.09 -38.36 5.01
N ASP A 16 -10.68 -37.84 3.94
CA ASP A 16 -9.96 -37.02 2.99
C ASP A 16 -9.65 -35.71 3.71
N THR A 17 -8.56 -35.76 4.47
CA THR A 17 -7.85 -34.59 5.00
C THR A 17 -7.10 -33.86 3.87
N SER A 18 -7.54 -34.02 2.62
CA SER A 18 -7.17 -33.18 1.51
C SER A 18 -7.74 -31.78 1.71
N LYS A 19 -6.88 -30.93 2.27
CA LYS A 19 -6.62 -29.60 1.70
C LYS A 19 -7.84 -28.72 1.53
N ASP A 20 -8.62 -28.53 2.59
CA ASP A 20 -9.36 -27.28 2.77
C ASP A 20 -8.41 -26.15 3.23
N ALA A 21 -7.29 -26.00 2.53
CA ALA A 21 -6.65 -24.71 2.38
C ALA A 21 -7.58 -23.86 1.50
N SER A 22 -8.71 -23.45 2.08
CA SER A 22 -9.71 -22.62 1.42
C SER A 22 -8.96 -21.49 0.74
N VAL A 23 -9.05 -21.47 -0.59
CA VAL A 23 -8.46 -20.42 -1.41
C VAL A 23 -9.09 -19.12 -0.92
N ARG A 24 -8.36 -18.36 -0.10
CA ARG A 24 -8.73 -17.02 0.35
C ARG A 24 -8.68 -16.11 -0.86
N ALA A 25 -9.72 -16.16 -1.67
CA ALA A 25 -9.92 -15.25 -2.77
C ALA A 25 -10.03 -13.84 -2.18
N THR A 26 -9.03 -13.03 -2.49
CA THR A 26 -9.00 -11.60 -2.20
C THR A 26 -9.93 -10.91 -3.20
N VAL A 27 -10.91 -10.14 -2.73
CA VAL A 27 -11.99 -9.59 -3.57
C VAL A 27 -12.09 -8.09 -3.34
N GLU A 28 -12.00 -7.31 -4.42
CA GLU A 28 -12.35 -5.90 -4.35
C GLU A 28 -13.85 -5.76 -4.01
N LEU A 29 -14.15 -5.15 -2.86
CA LEU A 29 -15.52 -4.93 -2.39
C LEU A 29 -16.34 -4.09 -3.39
N PRO A 30 -17.63 -4.41 -3.60
CA PRO A 30 -18.52 -3.58 -4.41
C PRO A 30 -18.65 -2.15 -3.86
N ARG A 31 -18.80 -1.21 -4.80
CA ARG A 31 -18.88 0.25 -4.58
C ARG A 31 -20.09 0.58 -3.71
N VAL A 32 -19.88 1.32 -2.61
CA VAL A 32 -20.99 1.85 -1.81
C VAL A 32 -21.59 3.05 -2.55
N ILE A 33 -22.84 2.90 -3.02
CA ILE A 33 -23.65 4.00 -3.55
C ILE A 33 -24.47 4.55 -2.39
N LEU A 34 -24.07 5.72 -1.88
CA LEU A 34 -24.86 6.53 -0.94
C LEU A 34 -25.80 7.41 -1.77
N GLY A 35 -27.12 7.28 -1.54
CA GLY A 35 -28.13 8.12 -2.19
C GLY A 35 -29.21 7.41 -3.04
N SER A 36 -29.52 6.13 -2.85
CA SER A 36 -30.80 5.60 -3.39
C SER A 36 -31.91 5.81 -2.36
N SER A 37 -32.99 6.45 -2.76
CA SER A 37 -34.21 6.72 -1.97
C SER A 37 -35.04 5.48 -1.66
N ASP A 38 -34.61 4.29 -2.05
CA ASP A 38 -35.38 3.06 -1.88
C ASP A 38 -35.21 2.52 -0.45
N GLY A 39 -36.23 2.74 0.38
CA GLY A 39 -36.33 2.32 1.79
C GLY A 39 -36.38 0.81 2.04
N ALA A 40 -35.87 -0.01 1.12
CA ALA A 40 -35.84 -1.47 1.21
C ALA A 40 -34.43 -2.01 0.96
N ARG A 41 -33.44 -1.60 1.76
CA ARG A 41 -32.12 -2.24 1.73
C ARG A 41 -32.04 -3.28 2.84
N GLN A 42 -32.13 -4.56 2.45
CA GLN A 42 -31.62 -5.67 3.25
C GLN A 42 -30.19 -5.34 3.69
N ALA A 43 -29.88 -5.57 4.97
CA ALA A 43 -28.51 -5.47 5.46
C ALA A 43 -27.57 -6.22 4.52
N PRO A 44 -26.37 -5.68 4.20
CA PRO A 44 -25.47 -6.31 3.25
C PRO A 44 -25.21 -7.77 3.66
N LYS A 45 -25.55 -8.73 2.78
CA LYS A 45 -25.40 -10.18 3.01
C LYS A 45 -23.96 -10.60 3.35
N GLU A 46 -22.96 -9.76 3.02
CA GLU A 46 -21.55 -10.04 3.22
C GLU A 46 -20.92 -9.07 4.21
N ARG A 47 -20.45 -9.61 5.34
CA ARG A 47 -19.65 -8.88 6.32
C ARG A 47 -18.19 -9.01 5.92
N VAL A 48 -17.58 -7.92 5.50
CA VAL A 48 -16.23 -7.92 4.95
C VAL A 48 -15.27 -7.34 6.00
N LEU A 49 -14.38 -8.19 6.52
CA LEU A 49 -13.47 -7.83 7.61
C LEU A 49 -12.27 -7.02 7.09
N PRO A 50 -11.86 -5.95 7.81
CA PRO A 50 -10.65 -5.19 7.47
C PRO A 50 -9.42 -6.10 7.36
N GLY A 51 -8.44 -5.70 6.55
CA GLY A 51 -7.14 -6.39 6.44
C GLY A 51 -6.44 -6.51 7.80
N LEU A 52 -5.46 -7.41 7.91
CA LEU A 52 -4.75 -7.67 9.18
C LEU A 52 -3.97 -6.46 9.71
N ILE A 53 -3.63 -5.50 8.85
CA ILE A 53 -2.81 -4.34 9.20
C ILE A 53 -3.65 -3.09 8.95
N ASP A 54 -3.71 -2.20 9.94
CA ASP A 54 -4.37 -0.91 9.80
C ASP A 54 -3.62 -0.09 8.73
N PRO A 55 -4.31 0.37 7.66
CA PRO A 55 -3.73 1.16 6.57
C PRO A 55 -2.90 2.36 7.03
N ARG A 56 -3.22 2.92 8.20
CA ARG A 56 -2.52 4.07 8.78
C ARG A 56 -1.04 3.82 9.03
N TRP A 57 -0.65 2.61 9.44
CA TRP A 57 0.75 2.31 9.75
C TRP A 57 1.65 2.40 8.52
N THR A 58 1.17 1.92 7.37
CA THR A 58 1.89 2.03 6.10
C THR A 58 1.87 3.45 5.54
N SER A 59 0.71 4.11 5.53
CA SER A 59 0.59 5.44 4.93
C SER A 59 1.32 6.51 5.73
N TYR A 60 1.24 6.50 7.07
CA TYR A 60 1.96 7.48 7.89
C TYR A 60 3.47 7.28 7.86
N SER A 61 3.94 6.04 7.83
CA SER A 61 5.37 5.76 7.68
C SER A 61 5.89 6.27 6.33
N ALA A 62 5.11 6.12 5.26
CA ALA A 62 5.43 6.70 3.96
C ALA A 62 5.54 8.23 4.06
N TYR A 63 4.52 8.90 4.60
CA TYR A 63 4.53 10.36 4.76
C TYR A 63 5.74 10.87 5.55
N ILE A 64 6.11 10.19 6.65
CA ILE A 64 7.28 10.55 7.44
C ILE A 64 8.55 10.41 6.59
N ALA A 65 8.72 9.29 5.87
CA ALA A 65 9.87 9.08 5.00
C ALA A 65 9.94 10.14 3.87
N CYS A 66 8.80 10.46 3.24
CA CYS A 66 8.68 11.51 2.24
C CYS A 66 9.10 12.88 2.80
N ILE A 67 8.59 13.26 3.97
CA ILE A 67 8.90 14.56 4.60
C ILE A 67 10.38 14.64 4.99
N LEU A 68 10.96 13.57 5.54
CA LEU A 68 12.39 13.53 5.86
C LEU A 68 13.25 13.63 4.60
N GLY A 69 12.89 12.91 3.52
CA GLY A 69 13.55 13.03 2.23
C GLY A 69 13.47 14.46 1.67
N ALA A 70 12.29 15.09 1.76
CA ALA A 70 12.09 16.47 1.36
C ALA A 70 12.96 17.44 2.16
N GLY A 71 13.04 17.26 3.48
CA GLY A 71 13.85 18.08 4.37
C GLY A 71 15.34 18.02 4.05
N ILE A 72 15.87 16.80 3.81
CA ILE A 72 17.27 16.63 3.43
C ILE A 72 17.57 17.27 2.07
N SER A 73 16.70 17.07 1.08
CA SER A 73 16.85 17.67 -0.25
C SER A 73 16.75 19.19 -0.23
N ALA A 74 15.83 19.75 0.56
CA ALA A 74 15.68 21.19 0.72
C ALA A 74 16.90 21.79 1.44
N ASN A 75 17.39 21.12 2.49
CA ASN A 75 18.62 21.52 3.16
C ASN A 75 19.82 21.50 2.20
N PHE A 76 19.94 20.47 1.36
CA PHE A 76 20.96 20.43 0.31
C PHE A 76 20.84 21.63 -0.64
N ALA A 77 19.63 21.94 -1.10
CA ALA A 77 19.38 23.06 -2.01
C ALA A 77 19.78 24.41 -1.41
N ILE A 78 19.51 24.62 -0.11
CA ILE A 78 19.90 25.83 0.62
C ILE A 78 21.43 25.90 0.75
N ASP A 79 22.07 24.82 1.20
CA ASP A 79 23.51 24.83 1.51
C ASP A 79 24.39 24.91 0.27
N ALA A 80 24.04 24.14 -0.77
CA ALA A 80 24.86 24.03 -1.96
C ALA A 80 24.62 25.17 -2.96
N GLY A 81 23.42 25.77 -2.94
CA GLY A 81 23.01 26.77 -3.93
C GLY A 81 22.94 26.24 -5.37
N GLU A 82 23.07 24.92 -5.56
CA GLU A 82 23.02 24.25 -6.85
C GLU A 82 21.58 24.06 -7.35
N TRP A 83 20.64 23.91 -6.41
CA TRP A 83 19.22 23.68 -6.69
C TRP A 83 18.40 24.83 -6.16
N ALA A 84 17.36 25.20 -6.90
CA ALA A 84 16.35 26.11 -6.37
C ALA A 84 15.47 25.35 -5.36
N VAL A 85 15.36 25.91 -4.15
CA VAL A 85 14.57 25.33 -3.05
C VAL A 85 13.09 25.19 -3.41
N GLY A 86 12.54 26.13 -4.19
CA GLY A 86 11.13 26.12 -4.61
C GLY A 86 10.73 24.84 -5.38
N PRO A 87 11.37 24.54 -6.52
CA PRO A 87 11.15 23.28 -7.25
C PRO A 87 11.33 22.02 -6.41
N VAL A 88 12.30 22.00 -5.49
CA VAL A 88 12.49 20.89 -4.55
C VAL A 88 11.26 20.73 -3.67
N ILE A 89 10.80 21.78 -3.00
CA ILE A 89 9.60 21.70 -2.15
C ILE A 89 8.37 21.25 -2.96
N ILE A 90 8.20 21.78 -4.17
CA ILE A 90 7.07 21.43 -5.05
C ILE A 90 7.10 19.95 -5.43
N GLY A 91 8.27 19.41 -5.81
CA GLY A 91 8.41 18.02 -6.21
C GLY A 91 8.00 17.03 -5.12
N TRP A 92 8.52 17.21 -3.90
CA TRP A 92 8.19 16.34 -2.76
C TRP A 92 6.77 16.58 -2.23
N THR A 93 6.26 17.82 -2.29
CA THR A 93 4.84 18.09 -1.97
C THR A 93 3.93 17.36 -2.95
N MET A 94 4.29 17.32 -4.24
CA MET A 94 3.51 16.60 -5.24
C MET A 94 3.50 15.10 -4.97
N LEU A 95 4.64 14.50 -4.61
CA LEU A 95 4.70 13.11 -4.16
C LEU A 95 3.75 12.88 -2.97
N TYR A 96 3.88 13.67 -1.91
CA TYR A 96 3.02 13.60 -0.72
C TYR A 96 1.52 13.68 -1.08
N VAL A 97 1.13 14.62 -1.94
CA VAL A 97 -0.26 14.78 -2.37
C VAL A 97 -0.76 13.54 -3.11
N TRP A 98 0.05 12.92 -3.97
CA TRP A 98 -0.34 11.69 -4.65
C TRP A 98 -0.44 10.49 -3.72
N GLU A 99 0.45 10.38 -2.73
CA GLU A 99 0.35 9.36 -1.67
C GLU A 99 -0.91 9.59 -0.80
N TRP A 100 -1.31 10.84 -0.57
CA TRP A 100 -2.56 11.18 0.11
C TRP A 100 -3.79 10.84 -0.72
N ILE A 101 -3.82 11.21 -2.01
CA ILE A 101 -4.89 10.85 -2.94
C ILE A 101 -5.01 9.33 -3.03
N TYR A 102 -3.91 8.60 -3.07
CA TYR A 102 -3.91 7.14 -3.04
C TYR A 102 -4.60 6.60 -1.78
N SER A 103 -4.22 7.06 -0.59
CA SER A 103 -4.84 6.65 0.68
C SER A 103 -6.34 6.93 0.71
N LEU A 104 -6.77 8.11 0.22
CA LEU A 104 -8.19 8.45 0.11
C LEU A 104 -8.92 7.58 -0.90
N ALA A 105 -8.36 7.38 -2.09
CA ALA A 105 -8.96 6.57 -3.14
C ALA A 105 -9.12 5.11 -2.71
N TYR A 106 -8.16 4.61 -1.91
CA TYR A 106 -8.24 3.31 -1.26
C TYR A 106 -9.38 3.27 -0.23
N GLN A 107 -9.46 4.24 0.69
CA GLN A 107 -10.51 4.31 1.71
C GLN A 107 -11.92 4.42 1.11
N TYR A 108 -12.09 5.23 0.06
CA TYR A 108 -13.37 5.46 -0.61
C TYR A 108 -13.67 4.50 -1.76
N ARG A 109 -12.83 3.47 -1.98
CA ARG A 109 -13.02 2.43 -3.00
C ARG A 109 -13.22 2.99 -4.41
N ARG A 110 -12.34 3.91 -4.82
CA ARG A 110 -12.34 4.55 -6.14
C ARG A 110 -11.22 3.94 -7.00
N PRO A 111 -11.47 2.85 -7.74
CA PRO A 111 -10.40 2.06 -8.38
C PRO A 111 -9.60 2.87 -9.39
N PHE A 112 -10.26 3.65 -10.24
CA PHE A 112 -9.58 4.50 -11.21
C PHE A 112 -8.62 5.51 -10.56
N MET A 113 -9.06 6.22 -9.51
CA MET A 113 -8.23 7.15 -8.76
C MET A 113 -7.10 6.43 -8.00
N LYS A 114 -7.37 5.23 -7.46
CA LYS A 114 -6.37 4.42 -6.74
C LYS A 114 -5.19 4.06 -7.66
N TYR A 115 -5.47 3.51 -8.84
CA TYR A 115 -4.42 3.05 -9.75
C TYR A 115 -3.68 4.18 -10.45
N SER A 116 -4.38 5.27 -10.80
CA SER A 116 -3.72 6.47 -11.31
C SER A 116 -2.82 7.11 -10.26
N ALA A 117 -3.28 7.23 -9.02
CA ALA A 117 -2.45 7.73 -7.93
C ALA A 117 -1.24 6.83 -7.65
N LEU A 118 -1.44 5.50 -7.64
CA LEU A 118 -0.34 4.54 -7.47
C LEU A 118 0.72 4.68 -8.57
N LEU A 119 0.30 4.81 -9.83
CA LEU A 119 1.21 5.06 -10.95
C LEU A 119 2.00 6.35 -10.77
N MET A 120 1.33 7.43 -10.35
CA MET A 120 1.98 8.72 -10.09
C MET A 120 2.97 8.65 -8.92
N VAL A 121 2.63 7.93 -7.84
CA VAL A 121 3.55 7.68 -6.72
C VAL A 121 4.81 6.96 -7.20
N VAL A 122 4.68 5.90 -8.01
CA VAL A 122 5.83 5.17 -8.57
C VAL A 122 6.68 6.08 -9.45
N ALA A 123 6.05 6.81 -10.36
CA ALA A 123 6.75 7.71 -11.27
C ALA A 123 7.50 8.81 -10.52
N LEU A 124 6.85 9.49 -9.58
CA LEU A 124 7.47 10.55 -8.80
C LEU A 124 8.56 10.03 -7.86
N THR A 125 8.36 8.88 -7.24
CA THR A 125 9.39 8.22 -6.43
C THR A 125 10.64 7.96 -7.26
N ALA A 126 10.47 7.36 -8.45
CA ALA A 126 11.58 7.04 -9.35
C ALA A 126 12.31 8.30 -9.83
N VAL A 127 11.57 9.34 -10.24
CA VAL A 127 12.17 10.60 -10.72
C VAL A 127 12.90 11.33 -9.60
N LEU A 128 12.29 11.52 -8.43
CA LEU A 128 12.90 12.26 -7.33
C LEU A 128 14.10 11.52 -6.75
N ALA A 129 14.01 10.20 -6.56
CA ALA A 129 15.13 9.39 -6.13
C ALA A 129 16.24 9.35 -7.20
N GLY A 130 15.86 9.22 -8.48
CA GLY A 130 16.78 9.24 -9.60
C GLY A 130 17.58 10.53 -9.68
N VAL A 131 16.93 11.69 -9.52
CA VAL A 131 17.62 12.99 -9.47
C VAL A 131 18.58 13.08 -8.29
N CYS A 132 18.20 12.56 -7.11
CA CYS A 132 19.09 12.53 -5.96
C CYS A 132 20.31 11.63 -6.19
N LEU A 133 20.13 10.45 -6.79
CA LEU A 133 21.20 9.50 -7.08
C LEU A 133 22.12 9.97 -8.21
N ASP A 134 21.58 10.57 -9.26
CA ASP A 134 22.36 11.20 -10.34
C ASP A 134 23.23 12.34 -9.78
N ARG A 135 22.70 13.08 -8.81
CA ARG A 135 23.40 14.18 -8.17
C ARG A 135 24.16 13.81 -6.90
N ALA A 136 24.25 12.55 -6.49
CA ALA A 136 25.03 12.16 -5.31
C ALA A 136 26.54 12.00 -5.56
N PRO A 137 27.00 11.42 -6.69
CA PRO A 137 28.42 11.25 -6.99
C PRO A 137 29.20 12.56 -7.06
N ALA A 138 30.52 12.43 -6.91
CA ALA A 138 31.45 13.52 -7.17
C ALA A 138 31.35 13.94 -8.64
N GLN A 139 31.19 15.24 -8.87
CA GLN A 139 30.98 15.79 -10.20
C GLN A 139 31.33 17.28 -10.23
N GLN A 140 31.57 17.81 -11.44
CA GLN A 140 31.74 19.24 -11.63
C GLN A 140 30.38 19.91 -11.72
N VAL A 141 30.15 20.93 -10.89
CA VAL A 141 28.87 21.64 -10.84
C VAL A 141 29.09 23.13 -11.04
N ILE A 142 28.18 23.74 -11.79
CA ILE A 142 28.16 25.19 -11.98
C ILE A 142 27.44 25.79 -10.78
N THR A 143 28.16 26.56 -9.98
CA THR A 143 27.61 27.35 -8.86
C THR A 143 27.85 28.83 -9.16
N GLY A 144 26.78 29.55 -9.47
CA GLY A 144 26.86 30.92 -9.98
C GLY A 144 27.66 31.00 -11.28
N ALA A 145 28.75 31.76 -11.29
CA ALA A 145 29.63 31.94 -12.45
C ALA A 145 30.90 31.06 -12.42
N LYS A 146 30.99 30.09 -11.49
CA LYS A 146 32.17 29.25 -11.33
C LYS A 146 31.82 27.77 -11.50
N LEU A 147 32.72 27.05 -12.18
CA LEU A 147 32.70 25.59 -12.22
C LEU A 147 33.51 25.10 -11.01
N VAL A 148 32.87 24.36 -10.12
CA VAL A 148 33.48 23.85 -8.89
C VAL A 148 33.44 22.33 -8.91
N GLU A 149 34.54 21.69 -8.54
CA GLU A 149 34.57 20.25 -8.31
C GLU A 149 33.96 19.95 -6.94
N ARG A 150 32.88 19.17 -6.94
CA ARG A 150 32.14 18.85 -5.74
C ARG A 150 32.36 17.38 -5.39
N ALA A 151 32.71 17.14 -4.14
CA ALA A 151 32.84 15.80 -3.60
C ALA A 151 31.50 15.03 -3.62
N HIS A 152 31.58 13.74 -3.32
CA HIS A 152 30.41 12.89 -3.09
C HIS A 152 29.54 13.41 -1.94
N LEU A 153 28.22 13.26 -2.09
CA LEU A 153 27.22 13.74 -1.15
C LEU A 153 26.33 12.62 -0.62
N ALA A 154 26.77 11.97 0.46
CA ALA A 154 26.00 10.93 1.16
C ALA A 154 24.58 11.38 1.58
N ARG A 155 24.38 12.67 1.85
CA ARG A 155 23.04 13.21 2.19
C ARG A 155 22.03 13.03 1.06
N LEU A 156 22.44 13.13 -0.21
CA LEU A 156 21.55 12.92 -1.35
C LEU A 156 21.21 11.44 -1.53
N GLU A 157 22.13 10.53 -1.22
CA GLU A 157 21.84 9.09 -1.17
C GLU A 157 20.82 8.79 -0.06
N GLY A 158 20.95 9.43 1.11
CA GLY A 158 19.97 9.34 2.19
C GLY A 158 18.58 9.85 1.78
N ALA A 159 18.51 10.99 1.10
CA ALA A 159 17.26 11.53 0.56
C ALA A 159 16.62 10.59 -0.48
N ALA A 160 17.45 10.00 -1.36
CA ALA A 160 16.99 9.00 -2.33
C ALA A 160 16.44 7.75 -1.62
N ALA A 161 17.17 7.22 -0.65
CA ALA A 161 16.77 6.04 0.11
C ALA A 161 15.44 6.25 0.85
N LEU A 162 15.27 7.41 1.50
CA LEU A 162 14.01 7.77 2.16
C LEU A 162 12.85 7.92 1.17
N THR A 163 13.11 8.53 0.01
CA THR A 163 12.10 8.69 -1.04
C THR A 163 11.67 7.32 -1.60
N ILE A 164 12.63 6.42 -1.87
CA ILE A 164 12.37 5.04 -2.29
C ILE A 164 11.58 4.29 -1.22
N LEU A 165 11.98 4.41 0.06
CA LEU A 165 11.28 3.79 1.18
C LEU A 165 9.82 4.26 1.25
N SER A 166 9.56 5.56 1.05
CA SER A 166 8.20 6.11 0.98
C SER A 166 7.35 5.42 -0.07
N GLY A 167 7.83 5.37 -1.32
CA GLY A 167 7.13 4.72 -2.41
C GLY A 167 6.96 3.21 -2.20
N LEU A 168 7.97 2.53 -1.65
CA LEU A 168 7.90 1.11 -1.31
C LEU A 168 6.83 0.81 -0.26
N LEU A 169 6.67 1.66 0.76
CA LEU A 169 5.64 1.48 1.77
C LEU A 169 4.23 1.56 1.16
N ILE A 170 4.01 2.47 0.21
CA ILE A 170 2.76 2.57 -0.55
C ILE A 170 2.56 1.37 -1.48
N LEU A 171 3.61 0.90 -2.15
CA LEU A 171 3.56 -0.29 -3.00
C LEU A 171 3.26 -1.57 -2.21
N VAL A 172 3.93 -1.76 -1.07
CA VAL A 172 3.66 -2.87 -0.15
C VAL A 172 2.22 -2.79 0.34
N HIS A 173 1.73 -1.59 0.69
CA HIS A 173 0.33 -1.38 1.00
C HIS A 173 -0.58 -1.82 -0.16
N ALA A 174 -0.29 -1.42 -1.40
CA ALA A 174 -1.08 -1.80 -2.57
C ALA A 174 -1.10 -3.31 -2.84
N ILE A 175 0.03 -4.00 -2.67
CA ILE A 175 0.17 -5.43 -2.97
C ILE A 175 -0.45 -6.29 -1.86
N VAL A 176 -0.17 -5.96 -0.60
CA VAL A 176 -0.56 -6.75 0.58
C VAL A 176 -1.97 -6.42 1.03
N LEU A 177 -2.36 -5.14 1.02
CA LEU A 177 -3.63 -4.65 1.57
C LEU A 177 -4.58 -4.17 0.46
N GLY A 178 -4.07 -3.68 -0.68
CA GLY A 178 -4.84 -3.22 -1.84
C GLY A 178 -5.72 -4.29 -2.50
N ARG A 179 -5.54 -5.56 -2.11
CA ARG A 179 -6.37 -6.72 -2.47
C ARG A 179 -7.50 -7.03 -1.49
N GLY A 180 -7.78 -6.11 -0.58
CA GLY A 180 -9.11 -5.89 -0.06
C GLY A 180 -9.78 -7.09 0.59
N TYR A 181 -9.62 -7.19 1.90
CA TYR A 181 -10.60 -7.82 2.80
C TYR A 181 -10.90 -9.33 2.64
N ARG A 182 -11.16 -9.99 3.76
CA ARG A 182 -11.53 -11.42 3.74
C ARG A 182 -13.04 -11.58 3.57
N ARG A 183 -13.44 -12.39 2.59
CA ARG A 183 -14.81 -12.89 2.45
C ARG A 183 -15.03 -13.96 3.52
N ILE A 184 -15.95 -13.74 4.45
CA ILE A 184 -16.46 -14.81 5.31
C ILE A 184 -17.73 -15.33 4.66
N LYS A 185 -17.71 -16.57 4.17
CA LYS A 185 -18.93 -17.30 3.82
C LYS A 185 -19.69 -17.53 5.13
N ARG A 186 -20.92 -17.01 5.23
CA ARG A 186 -21.83 -17.39 6.32
C ARG A 186 -22.04 -18.90 6.16
N ARG A 187 -21.72 -19.69 7.19
CA ARG A 187 -22.13 -21.10 7.23
C ARG A 187 -23.64 -21.04 7.40
N ASP A 188 -24.38 -21.34 6.35
CA ASP A 188 -25.81 -21.54 6.47
C ASP A 188 -25.97 -22.79 7.33
N THR A 189 -26.17 -22.59 8.63
CA THR A 189 -26.72 -23.61 9.51
C THR A 189 -28.21 -23.67 9.20
N THR A 190 -28.54 -24.27 8.06
CA THR A 190 -29.89 -24.78 7.82
C THR A 190 -30.11 -25.87 8.87
N SER A 191 -30.93 -25.55 9.85
CA SER A 191 -31.57 -26.56 10.67
C SER A 191 -32.51 -27.32 9.74
N ASP A 192 -32.11 -28.53 9.35
CA ASP A 192 -33.07 -29.56 8.99
C ASP A 192 -33.86 -29.89 10.27
N GLN A 193 -34.95 -29.17 10.47
CA GLN A 193 -36.09 -29.63 11.23
C GLN A 193 -37.23 -29.82 10.24
N SER A 194 -37.33 -31.02 9.70
CA SER A 194 -38.56 -31.59 9.15
C SER A 194 -38.74 -32.97 9.74
#